data_AF-A0A8H7FVQ6-F1
#
_entry.id   AF-A0A8H7FVQ6-F1
#
_cell.length_a   1.000
_cell.length_b   1.000
_cell.length_c   1.000
_cell.angle_alpha   90.00
_cell.angle_beta   90.00
_cell.angle_gamma   90.00
#
_symmetry.space_group_name_H-M   'P 1'
#
loop_
_entity.id
_entity.type
_entity.pdbx_description
1 polymer ?
#
loop_
_entity_poly.entity_id
_entity_poly.type
_entity_poly.pdbx_seq_one_letter_code
_entity_poly.pdbx_strand_id
1 'polypeptide(L)'
;MFSLLAKHSWGWQYIHLRLFAMLFRSTAAPAQWFKSMQRTLMSGVVCAGIYAPSWDANRAIIVQPYESTGRDNTKPTPVVVNMHGSGFVVPSLGTDNEFCALVAAQTPCVVFDIDYRKAPEHLFPAALQDVEDVLVYIAASPEQFDASNIFVSGFSAGGNLALSTAASLGPERIKGVVGIYAPLDKQSDTTHPRRGSSTG
;
A
#
# COMPACT_ATOMS: atom_id res chain seq x y z
N MET A 1 10.03 26.07 -16.44
CA MET A 1 9.34 26.31 -15.15
C MET A 1 7.86 26.61 -15.34
N PHE A 2 7.14 25.83 -16.16
CA PHE A 2 5.69 25.91 -16.35
C PHE A 2 5.22 24.57 -16.96
N SER A 3 5.00 23.55 -16.14
CA SER A 3 4.24 22.34 -16.52
C SER A 3 3.92 21.44 -15.31
N LEU A 4 3.42 22.05 -14.22
CA LEU A 4 2.92 21.30 -13.04
C LEU A 4 1.52 21.75 -12.58
N LEU A 5 0.89 22.68 -13.30
CA LEU A 5 -0.38 23.32 -12.90
C LEU A 5 -1.63 22.80 -13.64
N ALA A 6 -1.61 21.58 -14.17
CA ALA A 6 -2.79 20.99 -14.83
C ALA A 6 -3.01 19.50 -14.49
N LYS A 7 -2.84 19.10 -13.23
CA LYS A 7 -3.27 17.75 -12.79
C LYS A 7 -4.73 17.70 -12.33
N HIS A 8 -5.31 18.85 -11.96
CA HIS A 8 -6.75 19.00 -11.76
C HIS A 8 -7.21 20.16 -12.64
N SER A 9 -8.30 20.02 -13.40
CA SER A 9 -9.07 21.21 -13.74
C SER A 9 -9.48 21.80 -12.40
N TRP A 10 -9.10 23.04 -12.10
CA TRP A 10 -9.45 23.77 -10.87
C TRP A 10 -10.96 24.06 -10.78
N GLY A 11 -11.80 23.12 -11.20
CA GLY A 11 -13.23 23.17 -11.14
C GLY A 11 -13.76 22.73 -9.78
N TRP A 12 -15.02 23.04 -9.56
CA TRP A 12 -15.76 22.73 -8.34
C TRP A 12 -15.62 21.27 -7.89
N GLN A 13 -15.52 20.31 -8.83
CA GLN A 13 -15.32 18.90 -8.51
C GLN A 13 -14.06 18.64 -7.66
N TYR A 14 -12.93 19.28 -7.96
CA TYR A 14 -11.71 19.09 -7.19
C TYR A 14 -11.82 19.71 -5.79
N ILE A 15 -12.45 20.88 -5.69
CA ILE A 15 -12.72 21.52 -4.40
C ILE A 15 -13.62 20.62 -3.56
N HIS A 16 -14.68 20.06 -4.14
CA HIS A 16 -15.55 19.10 -3.48
C HIS A 16 -14.80 17.84 -3.03
N LEU A 17 -13.92 17.27 -3.87
CA LEU A 17 -13.09 16.12 -3.50
C LEU A 17 -12.17 16.44 -2.32
N ARG A 18 -11.55 17.64 -2.30
CA ARG A 18 -10.71 18.06 -1.17
C ARG A 18 -11.51 18.24 0.10
N LEU A 19 -12.68 18.89 0.04
CA LEU A 19 -13.55 19.06 1.20
C LEU A 19 -14.05 17.70 1.73
N PHE A 20 -14.45 16.79 0.84
CA PHE A 20 -14.85 15.43 1.21
C PHE A 20 -13.69 14.67 1.86
N ALA A 21 -12.51 14.68 1.25
CA ALA A 21 -11.34 13.99 1.80
C ALA A 21 -10.92 14.57 3.15
N MET A 22 -10.98 15.90 3.31
CA MET A 22 -10.72 16.57 4.58
C MET A 22 -11.71 16.10 5.65
N LEU A 23 -13.01 16.13 5.36
CA LEU A 23 -14.04 15.66 6.30
C LEU A 23 -13.83 14.19 6.67
N PHE A 24 -13.62 13.33 5.67
CA PHE A 24 -13.43 11.90 5.89
C PHE A 24 -12.19 11.61 6.75
N ARG A 25 -11.05 12.27 6.46
CA ARG A 25 -9.84 12.18 7.27
C ARG A 25 -10.06 12.67 8.71
N SER A 26 -10.76 13.79 8.89
CA SER A 26 -11.08 14.32 10.24
C SER A 26 -11.94 13.35 11.04
N THR A 27 -12.91 12.67 10.40
CA THR A 27 -13.75 11.67 11.08
C THR A 27 -13.00 10.36 11.39
N ALA A 28 -12.03 9.98 10.54
CA ALA A 28 -11.23 8.77 10.75
C ALA A 28 -10.11 8.98 11.77
N ALA A 29 -9.59 10.21 11.92
CA ALA A 29 -8.42 10.51 12.73
C ALA A 29 -8.51 10.02 14.19
N PRO A 30 -9.63 10.19 14.94
CA PRO A 30 -9.72 9.70 16.31
C PRO A 30 -9.58 8.16 16.40
N ALA A 31 -10.21 7.43 15.48
CA ALA A 31 -10.12 5.97 15.44
C ALA A 31 -8.71 5.49 15.07
N GLN A 32 -8.06 6.17 14.12
CA GLN A 32 -6.68 5.88 13.70
C GLN A 32 -5.69 6.18 14.83
N TRP A 33 -5.86 7.32 15.50
CA TRP A 33 -5.06 7.69 16.66
C TRP A 33 -5.22 6.67 17.79
N PHE A 34 -6.45 6.25 18.10
CA PHE A 34 -6.69 5.21 19.09
C PHE A 34 -6.01 3.88 18.73
N LYS A 35 -6.14 3.42 17.47
CA LYS A 35 -5.40 2.25 16.98
C LYS A 35 -3.88 2.42 17.09
N SER A 36 -3.36 3.61 16.81
CA SER A 36 -1.92 3.89 16.90
C SER A 36 -1.40 3.82 18.34
N MET A 37 -2.23 4.17 19.33
CA MET A 37 -1.89 4.04 20.75
C MET A 37 -1.91 2.59 21.24
N GLN A 38 -2.75 1.75 20.63
CA GLN A 38 -2.84 0.32 20.94
C GLN A 38 -1.80 -0.53 20.22
N ARG A 39 -0.81 0.10 19.58
CA ARG A 39 0.24 -0.55 18.81
C ARG A 39 1.11 -1.42 19.71
N THR A 40 0.72 -2.68 19.85
CA THR A 40 1.48 -3.71 20.53
C THR A 40 2.18 -4.53 19.46
N LEU A 41 3.50 -4.43 19.36
CA LEU A 41 4.25 -5.33 18.50
C LEU A 41 4.24 -6.72 19.10
N MET A 42 4.10 -7.73 18.25
CA MET A 42 4.28 -9.12 18.67
C MET A 42 5.67 -9.31 19.27
N SER A 43 5.76 -10.10 20.33
CA SER A 43 7.06 -10.43 20.95
C SER A 43 7.99 -11.07 19.91
N GLY A 44 9.24 -10.61 19.87
CA GLY A 44 10.22 -11.07 18.89
C GLY A 44 10.15 -10.40 17.51
N VAL A 45 9.39 -9.30 17.37
CA VAL A 45 9.37 -8.48 16.15
C VAL A 45 9.79 -7.05 16.46
N VAL A 46 10.70 -6.51 15.66
CA VAL A 46 11.11 -5.10 15.71
C VAL A 46 10.56 -4.35 14.50
N CYS A 47 10.26 -3.06 14.70
CA CYS A 47 9.81 -2.17 13.65
C CYS A 47 10.43 -0.79 13.85
N ALA A 48 11.33 -0.39 12.95
CA ALA A 48 11.98 0.92 12.96
C ALA A 48 11.76 1.59 11.60
N GLY A 49 11.04 2.71 11.60
CA GLY A 49 10.69 3.41 10.35
C GLY A 49 11.92 3.92 9.60
N ILE A 50 11.90 3.74 8.28
CA ILE A 50 12.92 4.21 7.34
C ILE A 50 12.27 5.06 6.23
N TYR A 51 13.10 5.67 5.40
CA TYR A 51 12.68 6.43 4.23
C TYR A 51 13.23 5.76 2.97
N ALA A 52 12.34 5.34 2.08
CA ALA A 52 12.71 4.90 0.74
C ALA A 52 12.70 6.09 -0.23
N PRO A 53 13.60 6.13 -1.23
CA PRO A 53 13.57 7.13 -2.30
C PRO A 53 12.23 7.10 -3.05
N SER A 54 11.82 8.24 -3.60
CA SER A 54 10.70 8.32 -4.54
C SER A 54 11.17 8.84 -5.90
N TRP A 55 10.47 8.46 -6.98
CA TRP A 55 10.63 9.07 -8.30
C TRP A 55 10.41 10.59 -8.29
N ASP A 56 9.63 11.12 -7.33
CA ASP A 56 9.48 12.55 -7.09
C ASP A 56 10.56 13.02 -6.12
N ALA A 57 11.52 13.79 -6.63
CA ALA A 57 12.66 14.30 -5.88
C ALA A 57 12.30 15.15 -4.64
N ASN A 58 11.05 15.61 -4.51
CA ASN A 58 10.59 16.39 -3.35
C ASN A 58 9.97 15.53 -2.25
N ARG A 59 10.05 14.19 -2.35
CA ARG A 59 9.45 13.28 -1.38
C ARG A 59 10.31 12.05 -1.13
N ALA A 60 10.25 11.56 0.10
CA ALA A 60 10.61 10.19 0.45
C ALA A 60 9.36 9.43 0.91
N ILE A 61 9.36 8.12 0.71
CA ILE A 61 8.27 7.22 1.12
C ILE A 61 8.59 6.73 2.53
N ILE A 62 7.70 6.94 3.48
CA ILE A 62 7.85 6.37 4.83
C ILE A 62 7.58 4.87 4.71
N VAL A 63 8.49 4.07 5.24
CA VAL A 63 8.35 2.61 5.26
C VAL A 63 8.59 2.09 6.67
N GLN A 64 7.76 1.14 7.10
CA GLN A 64 7.88 0.44 8.36
C GLN A 64 8.28 -1.01 8.10
N PRO A 65 9.59 -1.35 8.14
CA PRO A 65 10.05 -2.72 8.08
C PRO A 65 9.74 -3.43 9.40
N TYR A 66 9.09 -4.58 9.31
CA TYR A 66 8.86 -5.51 10.40
C TYR A 66 9.77 -6.71 10.22
N GLU A 67 10.58 -6.96 11.24
CA GLU A 67 11.61 -7.99 11.19
C GLU A 67 11.57 -8.85 12.45
N SER A 68 11.71 -10.17 12.28
CA SER A 68 11.94 -11.05 13.42
C SER A 68 13.30 -10.75 14.06
N THR A 69 13.36 -10.69 15.39
CA THR A 69 14.63 -10.57 16.13
C THR A 69 15.56 -11.76 15.92
N GLY A 70 15.02 -12.89 15.46
CA GLY A 70 15.79 -14.10 15.12
C GLY A 70 16.20 -14.18 13.65
N ARG A 71 16.01 -13.10 12.86
CA ARG A 71 16.38 -13.06 11.44
C ARG A 71 17.86 -13.33 11.24
N ASP A 72 18.17 -14.24 10.30
CA ASP A 72 19.54 -14.48 9.86
C ASP A 72 19.99 -13.38 8.90
N ASN A 73 20.81 -12.45 9.41
CA ASN A 73 21.36 -11.34 8.63
C ASN A 73 22.59 -11.74 7.78
N THR A 74 22.98 -13.02 7.75
CA THR A 74 24.10 -13.49 6.91
C THR A 74 23.67 -13.79 5.47
N LYS A 75 22.36 -13.79 5.20
CA LYS A 75 21.79 -14.10 3.88
C LYS A 75 20.71 -13.11 3.48
N PRO A 76 20.55 -12.82 2.18
CA PRO A 76 19.44 -12.02 1.69
C PRO A 76 18.10 -12.63 2.08
N THR A 77 17.19 -11.80 2.55
CA THR A 77 15.91 -12.24 3.12
C THR A 77 14.76 -11.97 2.15
N PRO A 78 13.83 -12.91 1.91
CA PRO A 78 12.60 -12.66 1.18
C PRO A 78 11.81 -11.47 1.74
N VAL A 79 11.03 -10.82 0.89
CA VAL A 79 10.32 -9.58 1.27
C VAL A 79 8.84 -9.66 0.94
N VAL A 80 8.01 -9.18 1.87
CA VAL A 80 6.60 -8.87 1.64
C VAL A 80 6.44 -7.35 1.66
N VAL A 81 5.91 -6.75 0.60
CA VAL A 81 5.51 -5.33 0.61
C VAL A 81 4.02 -5.25 0.92
N ASN A 82 3.65 -4.64 2.04
CA ASN A 82 2.26 -4.42 2.45
C ASN A 82 1.82 -3.00 2.09
N MET A 83 0.65 -2.89 1.48
CA MET A 83 -0.05 -1.63 1.29
C MET A 83 -1.26 -1.59 2.21
N HIS A 84 -1.28 -0.60 3.09
CA HIS A 84 -2.32 -0.50 4.09
C HIS A 84 -3.71 -0.15 3.52
N GLY A 85 -4.77 -0.53 4.22
CA GLY A 85 -6.14 -0.09 3.90
C GLY A 85 -6.36 1.40 4.16
N SER A 86 -6.97 2.12 3.20
CA SER A 86 -7.16 3.59 3.34
C SER A 86 -8.34 4.21 2.58
N GLY A 87 -9.08 3.42 1.79
CA GLY A 87 -9.99 3.97 0.78
C GLY A 87 -9.30 4.90 -0.22
N PHE A 88 -7.98 4.77 -0.40
CA PHE A 88 -7.09 5.63 -1.19
C PHE A 88 -6.92 7.07 -0.67
N VAL A 89 -7.61 7.45 0.41
CA VAL A 89 -7.70 8.84 0.86
C VAL A 89 -7.21 9.05 2.28
N VAL A 90 -7.27 8.03 3.15
CA VAL A 90 -6.93 8.17 4.58
C VAL A 90 -5.45 7.83 4.82
N PRO A 91 -4.67 8.71 5.47
CA PRO A 91 -3.35 8.34 5.99
C PRO A 91 -3.52 7.28 7.09
N SER A 92 -3.05 6.06 6.83
CA SER A 92 -3.34 4.87 7.65
C SER A 92 -2.14 3.92 7.76
N LEU A 93 -0.91 4.43 7.58
CA LEU A 93 0.30 3.63 7.81
C LEU A 93 0.29 3.05 9.23
N GLY A 94 0.57 1.75 9.36
CA GLY A 94 0.60 1.05 10.63
C GLY A 94 -0.77 0.58 11.14
N THR A 95 -1.88 0.76 10.41
CA THR A 95 -3.15 0.11 10.76
C THR A 95 -3.12 -1.40 10.66
N ASP A 96 -2.19 -1.90 9.85
CA ASP A 96 -2.06 -3.32 9.53
C ASP A 96 -0.88 -3.93 10.31
N ASN A 97 -0.44 -3.26 11.38
CA ASN A 97 0.73 -3.63 12.17
C ASN A 97 0.69 -5.05 12.74
N GLU A 98 -0.46 -5.51 13.21
CA GLU A 98 -0.66 -6.86 13.74
C GLU A 98 -0.46 -7.89 12.63
N PHE A 99 -0.98 -7.62 11.43
CA PHE A 99 -0.75 -8.47 10.27
C PHE A 99 0.73 -8.48 9.86
N CYS A 100 1.35 -7.30 9.72
CA CYS A 100 2.75 -7.19 9.33
C CYS A 100 3.67 -7.87 10.35
N ALA A 101 3.42 -7.68 11.64
CA ALA A 101 4.18 -8.34 12.71
C ALA A 101 3.97 -9.84 12.72
N LEU A 102 2.74 -10.33 12.52
CA LEU A 102 2.44 -11.76 12.45
C LEU A 102 3.16 -12.42 11.27
N VAL A 103 3.12 -11.80 10.09
CA VAL A 103 3.81 -12.32 8.91
C VAL A 103 5.33 -12.33 9.12
N ALA A 104 5.91 -11.25 9.67
CA ALA A 104 7.34 -11.20 9.98
C ALA A 104 7.76 -12.23 11.05
N ALA A 105 6.88 -12.55 12.01
CA ALA A 105 7.14 -13.53 13.05
C ALA A 105 7.03 -14.99 12.58
N GLN A 106 6.11 -15.27 11.65
CA GLN A 106 5.73 -16.63 11.23
C GLN A 106 6.41 -17.07 9.92
N THR A 107 7.12 -16.16 9.25
CA THR A 107 7.77 -16.44 7.97
C THR A 107 9.22 -15.96 8.01
N PRO A 108 10.10 -16.45 7.12
CA PRO A 108 11.45 -15.91 7.00
C PRO A 108 11.47 -14.59 6.21
N CYS A 109 10.37 -13.84 6.14
CA CYS A 109 10.28 -12.60 5.35
C CYS A 109 10.45 -11.35 6.21
N VAL A 110 11.01 -10.30 5.63
CA VAL A 110 10.83 -8.93 6.12
C VAL A 110 9.56 -8.35 5.52
N VAL A 111 8.73 -7.70 6.33
CA VAL A 111 7.50 -7.05 5.85
C VAL A 111 7.69 -5.54 5.80
N PHE A 112 7.61 -4.93 4.62
CA PHE A 112 7.68 -3.48 4.41
C PHE A 112 6.25 -2.93 4.31
N ASP A 113 5.75 -2.30 5.36
CA ASP A 113 4.48 -1.56 5.31
C ASP A 113 4.73 -0.11 4.83
N ILE A 114 4.10 0.31 3.74
CA ILE A 114 4.48 1.53 3.01
C ILE A 114 3.43 2.64 3.07
N ASP A 115 3.86 3.89 3.28
CA ASP A 115 2.99 5.07 3.22
C ASP A 115 2.90 5.64 1.79
N TYR A 116 2.13 4.95 0.95
CA TYR A 116 1.85 5.39 -0.42
C TYR A 116 1.03 6.69 -0.46
N ARG A 117 1.12 7.44 -1.56
CA ARG A 117 0.38 8.70 -1.76
C ARG A 117 -1.14 8.52 -1.74
N LYS A 118 -1.83 9.54 -1.22
CA LYS A 118 -3.29 9.53 -1.09
C LYS A 118 -3.95 10.52 -2.07
N ALA A 119 -5.14 10.15 -2.51
CA ALA A 119 -6.04 11.03 -3.22
C ALA A 119 -6.71 12.02 -2.23
N PRO A 120 -7.16 13.19 -2.70
CA PRO A 120 -7.15 13.67 -4.09
C PRO A 120 -5.87 14.43 -4.50
N GLU A 121 -4.92 14.64 -3.58
CA GLU A 121 -3.68 15.37 -3.84
C GLU A 121 -2.82 14.69 -4.91
N HIS A 122 -2.82 13.36 -4.89
CA HIS A 122 -2.08 12.54 -5.82
C HIS A 122 -3.04 11.62 -6.57
N LEU A 123 -3.19 11.88 -7.87
CA LEU A 123 -4.04 11.10 -8.75
C LEU A 123 -3.43 9.74 -9.07
N PHE A 124 -4.28 8.78 -9.45
CA PHE A 124 -3.83 7.57 -10.12
C PHE A 124 -2.93 7.94 -11.32
N PRO A 125 -1.79 7.29 -11.54
CA PRO A 125 -1.27 6.09 -10.85
C PRO A 125 -0.26 6.37 -9.70
N ALA A 126 -0.24 7.56 -9.10
CA ALA A 126 0.83 7.97 -8.17
C ALA A 126 1.08 7.01 -7.00
N ALA A 127 0.01 6.41 -6.44
CA ALA A 127 0.15 5.41 -5.37
C ALA A 127 0.85 4.13 -5.84
N LEU A 128 0.60 3.67 -7.08
CA LEU A 128 1.30 2.50 -7.66
C LEU A 128 2.76 2.81 -7.93
N GLN A 129 3.06 4.02 -8.39
CA GLN A 129 4.45 4.45 -8.61
C GLN A 129 5.24 4.44 -7.30
N ASP A 130 4.62 4.81 -6.17
CA ASP A 130 5.27 4.68 -4.87
C ASP A 130 5.53 3.22 -4.47
N VAL A 131 4.64 2.29 -4.84
CA VAL A 131 4.87 0.84 -4.61
C VAL A 131 6.09 0.39 -5.42
N GLU A 132 6.17 0.79 -6.70
CA GLU A 132 7.30 0.48 -7.57
C GLU A 132 8.62 1.09 -7.05
N ASP A 133 8.61 2.32 -6.55
CA ASP A 133 9.78 2.96 -5.94
C ASP A 133 10.32 2.13 -4.76
N VAL A 134 9.43 1.61 -3.89
CA VAL A 134 9.84 0.76 -2.76
C VAL A 134 10.39 -0.58 -3.26
N LEU A 135 9.81 -1.16 -4.31
CA LEU A 135 10.33 -2.39 -4.92
C LEU A 135 11.73 -2.18 -5.52
N VAL A 136 11.97 -1.03 -6.15
CA VAL A 136 13.29 -0.65 -6.66
C VAL A 136 14.28 -0.45 -5.51
N TYR A 137 13.86 0.21 -4.44
CA TYR A 137 14.66 0.38 -3.23
C TYR A 137 15.09 -0.97 -2.63
N ILE A 138 14.16 -1.92 -2.50
CA ILE A 138 14.45 -3.27 -2.01
C ILE A 138 15.45 -3.99 -2.93
N ALA A 139 15.22 -3.93 -4.25
CA ALA A 139 16.08 -4.59 -5.23
C ALA A 139 17.50 -3.98 -5.30
N ALA A 140 17.69 -2.74 -4.83
CA ALA A 140 18.98 -2.07 -4.79
C ALA A 140 19.86 -2.48 -3.59
N SER A 141 19.36 -3.30 -2.67
CA SER A 141 20.11 -3.83 -1.52
C SER A 141 20.14 -5.37 -1.52
N PRO A 142 20.71 -6.00 -2.58
CA PRO A 142 20.67 -7.46 -2.77
C PRO A 142 21.43 -8.24 -1.69
N GLU A 143 22.34 -7.59 -0.96
CA GLU A 143 23.02 -8.19 0.19
C GLU A 143 22.10 -8.35 1.41
N GLN A 144 21.02 -7.57 1.49
CA GLN A 144 20.05 -7.59 2.58
C GLN A 144 18.75 -8.31 2.19
N PHE A 145 18.28 -8.09 0.97
CA PHE A 145 16.96 -8.54 0.52
C PHE A 145 17.06 -9.41 -0.73
N ASP A 146 16.32 -10.52 -0.70
CA ASP A 146 16.22 -11.43 -1.83
C ASP A 146 15.18 -10.90 -2.83
N ALA A 147 15.66 -10.12 -3.81
CA ALA A 147 14.82 -9.56 -4.87
C ALA A 147 14.18 -10.61 -5.80
N SER A 148 14.60 -11.88 -5.72
CA SER A 148 13.96 -12.97 -6.45
C SER A 148 12.72 -13.53 -5.73
N ASN A 149 12.57 -13.22 -4.43
CA ASN A 149 11.47 -13.68 -3.58
C ASN A 149 10.72 -12.49 -2.97
N ILE A 150 10.08 -11.72 -3.83
CA ILE A 150 9.21 -10.60 -3.45
C ILE A 150 7.74 -11.03 -3.52
N PHE A 151 7.01 -10.73 -2.46
CA PHE A 151 5.57 -10.90 -2.33
C PHE A 151 4.92 -9.53 -2.08
N VAL A 152 3.65 -9.40 -2.44
CA VAL A 152 2.88 -8.18 -2.15
C VAL A 152 1.61 -8.52 -1.39
N SER A 153 1.18 -7.63 -0.50
CA SER A 153 -0.04 -7.80 0.28
C SER A 153 -0.75 -6.48 0.50
N GLY A 154 -2.02 -6.54 0.86
CA GLY A 154 -2.73 -5.35 1.31
C GLY A 154 -4.20 -5.55 1.57
N PHE A 155 -4.79 -4.56 2.24
CA PHE A 155 -6.17 -4.55 2.69
C PHE A 155 -6.99 -3.48 1.97
N SER A 156 -8.21 -3.80 1.53
CA SER A 156 -9.09 -2.89 0.78
C SER A 156 -8.33 -2.17 -0.35
N ALA A 157 -8.25 -0.84 -0.32
CA ALA A 157 -7.49 -0.01 -1.24
C ALA A 157 -6.03 -0.50 -1.42
N GLY A 158 -5.37 -0.93 -0.35
CA GLY A 158 -4.04 -1.52 -0.44
C GLY A 158 -4.02 -2.89 -1.10
N GLY A 159 -5.08 -3.70 -0.93
CA GLY A 159 -5.26 -4.96 -1.65
C GLY A 159 -5.47 -4.76 -3.15
N ASN A 160 -6.15 -3.68 -3.54
CA ASN A 160 -6.25 -3.25 -4.95
C ASN A 160 -4.85 -2.91 -5.50
N LEU A 161 -4.05 -2.14 -4.75
CA LEU A 161 -2.67 -1.85 -5.15
C LEU A 161 -1.83 -3.13 -5.27
N ALA A 162 -1.93 -4.05 -4.31
CA ALA A 162 -1.20 -5.33 -4.33
C ALA A 162 -1.50 -6.14 -5.60
N LEU A 163 -2.79 -6.30 -5.91
CA LEU A 163 -3.24 -7.03 -7.10
C LEU A 163 -2.84 -6.32 -8.39
N SER A 164 -2.94 -4.99 -8.43
CA SER A 164 -2.53 -4.20 -9.58
C SER A 164 -1.02 -4.28 -9.83
N THR A 165 -0.20 -4.19 -8.78
CA THR A 165 1.26 -4.34 -8.86
C THR A 165 1.65 -5.74 -9.32
N ALA A 166 1.05 -6.79 -8.75
CA ALA A 166 1.31 -8.17 -9.15
C ALA A 166 0.93 -8.42 -10.62
N ALA A 167 -0.23 -7.91 -11.06
CA ALA A 167 -0.67 -8.02 -12.45
C ALA A 167 0.24 -7.26 -13.42
N SER A 168 0.72 -6.09 -13.03
CA SER A 168 1.55 -5.23 -13.89
C SER A 168 2.98 -5.75 -14.02
N LEU A 169 3.58 -6.27 -12.94
CA LEU A 169 4.97 -6.71 -12.91
C LEU A 169 5.16 -8.20 -13.24
N GLY A 170 4.12 -9.00 -13.07
CA GLY A 170 4.11 -10.42 -13.41
C GLY A 170 4.93 -11.32 -12.46
N PRO A 171 4.86 -12.65 -12.70
CA PRO A 171 5.41 -13.67 -11.79
C PRO A 171 6.94 -13.74 -11.75
N GLU A 172 7.62 -13.12 -12.72
CA GLU A 172 9.09 -13.01 -12.70
C GLU A 172 9.55 -12.10 -11.56
N ARG A 173 8.79 -11.01 -11.31
CA ARG A 173 9.09 -10.01 -10.28
C ARG A 173 8.36 -10.26 -8.96
N ILE A 174 7.11 -10.74 -9.01
CA ILE A 174 6.25 -10.91 -7.84
C ILE A 174 5.84 -12.39 -7.70
N LYS A 175 6.32 -13.06 -6.63
CA LYS A 175 6.12 -14.49 -6.40
C LYS A 175 4.78 -14.86 -5.79
N GLY A 176 4.09 -13.89 -5.19
CA GLY A 176 2.75 -14.09 -4.68
C GLY A 176 2.08 -12.79 -4.27
N VAL A 177 0.76 -12.83 -4.21
CA VAL A 177 -0.08 -11.71 -3.82
C VAL A 177 -1.12 -12.14 -2.80
N VAL A 178 -1.30 -11.33 -1.75
CA VAL A 178 -2.36 -11.48 -0.75
C VAL A 178 -3.24 -10.22 -0.77
N GLY A 179 -4.37 -10.29 -1.47
CA GLY A 179 -5.35 -9.20 -1.53
C GLY A 179 -6.53 -9.45 -0.59
N ILE A 180 -6.69 -8.60 0.44
CA ILE A 180 -7.71 -8.81 1.48
C ILE A 180 -8.84 -7.80 1.24
N TYR A 181 -10.05 -8.31 0.93
CA TYR A 181 -11.26 -7.52 0.62
C TYR A 181 -11.03 -6.33 -0.34
N ALA A 182 -10.20 -6.55 -1.36
CA ALA A 182 -9.82 -5.52 -2.33
C ALA A 182 -11.01 -5.04 -3.19
N PRO A 183 -11.25 -3.72 -3.33
CA PRO A 183 -12.15 -3.22 -4.36
C PRO A 183 -11.47 -3.35 -5.72
N LEU A 184 -12.07 -4.07 -6.67
CA LEU A 184 -11.45 -4.34 -7.98
C LEU A 184 -12.15 -3.70 -9.16
N ASP A 185 -13.34 -3.15 -8.94
CA ASP A 185 -14.16 -2.57 -10.00
C ASP A 185 -14.75 -1.24 -9.53
N LYS A 186 -14.76 -0.27 -10.44
CA LYS A 186 -15.42 1.02 -10.28
C LYS A 186 -16.65 1.02 -11.19
N GLN A 187 -17.66 0.25 -10.82
CA GLN A 187 -18.93 0.26 -11.54
C GLN A 187 -19.68 1.55 -11.22
N SER A 188 -20.04 2.31 -12.26
CA SER A 188 -20.92 3.47 -12.15
C SER A 188 -22.39 3.13 -12.44
N ASP A 189 -22.68 1.92 -12.91
CA ASP A 189 -23.98 1.52 -13.44
C ASP A 189 -24.40 0.15 -12.88
N THR A 190 -25.56 0.09 -12.21
CA THR A 190 -26.08 -1.15 -11.58
C THR A 190 -26.98 -1.97 -12.51
N THR A 191 -27.01 -1.64 -13.80
CA THR A 191 -27.84 -2.31 -14.81
C THR A 191 -27.22 -3.64 -15.24
N HIS A 192 -27.32 -4.66 -14.40
CA HIS A 192 -27.13 -6.03 -14.86
C HIS A 192 -28.26 -6.40 -15.85
N PRO A 193 -27.99 -6.75 -17.12
CA PRO A 193 -28.96 -7.51 -17.89
C PRO A 193 -29.12 -8.85 -17.17
N ARG A 194 -30.33 -9.13 -16.66
CA ARG A 194 -30.65 -10.44 -16.07
C ARG A 194 -30.27 -11.52 -17.07
N ARG A 195 -29.42 -12.46 -16.67
CA ARG A 195 -29.10 -13.66 -17.44
C ARG A 195 -30.42 -14.41 -17.69
N GLY A 196 -30.91 -14.35 -18.94
CA GLY A 196 -31.92 -15.23 -19.53
C GLY A 196 -33.29 -15.27 -18.85
N SER A 197 -34.22 -14.44 -19.30
CA SER A 197 -35.61 -14.90 -19.42
C SER A 197 -35.76 -15.59 -20.78
N SER A 198 -35.40 -16.86 -20.85
CA SER A 198 -35.95 -17.75 -21.87
C SER A 198 -37.43 -17.99 -21.53
N THR A 199 -38.31 -17.11 -22.00
CA THR A 199 -39.72 -17.48 -22.17
C THR A 199 -39.77 -18.32 -23.44
N GLY A 200 -40.21 -19.57 -23.28
CA GLY A 200 -40.49 -20.49 -24.38
C GLY A 200 -41.69 -20.11 -25.21
#